data_AF-A0A0R2PLI0-F1
#
_entry.id   AF-A0A0R2PLI0-F1
#
_cell.length_a   1.000
_cell.length_b   1.000
_cell.length_c   1.000
_cell.angle_alpha   90.00
_cell.angle_beta   90.00
_cell.angle_gamma   90.00
#
_symmetry.space_group_name_H-M   'P 1'
#
loop_
_entity.id
_entity.type
_entity.pdbx_description
1 polymer ?
#
loop_
_entity_poly.entity_id
_entity_poly.type
_entity_poly.pdbx_seq_one_letter_code
_entity_poly.pdbx_strand_id
1 'polypeptide(L)'
;MKIKLLTLMVSTPFFINATEIICAGQGNQGELIAIELNYFEAKKEVQIDDMLYPIQIDNKFAIAWSNTADGVDFVNILSKINGSLQVIMNDEEGNQNLRASLQCVEAKKALF
;
A
#
# COMPACT_ATOMS: atom_id res chain seq x y z
N MET A 1 -51.15 -21.34 11.32
CA MET A 1 -49.92 -21.34 10.49
C MET A 1 -49.19 -20.03 10.76
N LYS A 2 -48.02 -20.04 11.41
CA LYS A 2 -47.29 -18.81 11.80
C LYS A 2 -46.34 -18.42 10.66
N ILE A 3 -46.59 -17.28 10.03
CA ILE A 3 -45.70 -16.71 9.01
C ILE A 3 -44.51 -16.10 9.75
N LYS A 4 -43.34 -16.74 9.65
CA LYS A 4 -42.07 -16.16 10.09
C LYS A 4 -41.66 -15.11 9.05
N LEU A 5 -41.69 -13.84 9.47
CA LEU A 5 -41.16 -12.72 8.69
C LEU A 5 -39.64 -12.86 8.64
N LEU A 6 -39.12 -13.25 7.47
CA LEU A 6 -37.68 -13.34 7.22
C LEU A 6 -37.18 -11.93 6.88
N THR A 7 -36.60 -11.23 7.86
CA THR A 7 -35.98 -9.92 7.63
C THR A 7 -34.75 -10.11 6.76
N LEU A 8 -34.85 -9.75 5.49
CA LEU A 8 -33.72 -9.73 4.56
C LEU A 8 -32.81 -8.55 4.94
N MET A 9 -31.72 -8.82 5.67
CA MET A 9 -30.65 -7.84 5.82
C MET A 9 -29.97 -7.69 4.46
N VAL A 10 -30.36 -6.65 3.72
CA VAL A 10 -29.59 -6.18 2.57
C VAL A 10 -28.31 -5.59 3.14
N SER A 11 -27.24 -6.41 3.17
CA SER A 11 -25.89 -5.91 3.31
C SER A 11 -25.62 -5.01 2.12
N THR A 12 -25.62 -3.69 2.32
CA THR A 12 -25.05 -2.80 1.32
C THR A 12 -23.62 -3.25 1.08
N PRO A 13 -23.21 -3.52 -0.18
CA PRO A 13 -21.80 -3.65 -0.45
C PRO A 13 -21.19 -2.30 -0.08
N PHE A 14 -20.48 -2.24 1.03
CA PHE A 14 -19.49 -1.20 1.21
C PHE A 14 -18.57 -1.37 0.02
N PHE A 15 -18.73 -0.50 -0.99
CA PHE A 15 -17.74 -0.34 -2.03
C PHE A 15 -16.50 0.17 -1.31
N ILE A 16 -15.64 -0.76 -0.89
CA ILE A 16 -14.34 -0.44 -0.34
C ILE A 16 -13.53 0.03 -1.54
N ASN A 17 -13.73 1.31 -1.89
CA ASN A 17 -13.05 1.92 -3.01
C ASN A 17 -11.57 2.03 -2.62
N ALA A 18 -10.76 1.12 -3.15
CA ALA A 18 -9.32 1.26 -3.12
C ALA A 18 -8.94 2.55 -3.84
N THR A 19 -7.94 3.25 -3.31
CA THR A 19 -7.23 4.25 -4.10
C THR A 19 -6.09 3.56 -4.81
N GLU A 20 -6.24 3.39 -6.12
CA GLU A 20 -5.18 2.88 -7.00
C GLU A 20 -4.09 3.95 -7.14
N ILE A 21 -2.86 3.55 -6.86
CA ILE A 21 -1.67 4.39 -6.87
C ILE A 21 -0.62 3.66 -7.69
N ILE A 22 -0.04 4.36 -8.67
CA ILE A 22 1.06 3.86 -9.47
C ILE A 22 2.34 4.55 -9.01
N CYS A 23 3.41 3.79 -8.88
CA CYS A 23 4.72 4.26 -8.44
C CYS A 23 5.78 3.84 -9.45
N ALA A 24 6.70 4.75 -9.77
CA ALA A 24 7.87 4.43 -10.58
C ALA A 24 9.11 5.18 -10.09
N GLY A 25 10.28 4.58 -10.23
CA GLY A 25 11.55 5.19 -9.83
C GLY A 25 12.71 4.21 -9.98
N GLN A 26 13.75 4.39 -9.16
CA GLN A 26 14.96 3.59 -9.25
C GLN A 26 15.26 2.87 -7.95
N GLY A 27 15.76 1.65 -8.10
CA GLY A 27 16.44 0.94 -7.03
C GLY A 27 17.85 1.48 -6.81
N ASN A 28 18.47 1.05 -5.72
CA ASN A 28 19.83 1.45 -5.34
C ASN A 28 20.92 0.94 -6.30
N GLN A 29 20.61 0.04 -7.24
CA GLN A 29 21.52 -0.40 -8.31
C GLN A 29 21.21 0.29 -9.65
N GLY A 30 20.29 1.26 -9.67
CA GLY A 30 19.89 2.00 -10.86
C GLY A 30 18.87 1.26 -11.74
N GLU A 31 18.37 0.11 -11.29
CA GLU A 31 17.30 -0.61 -11.96
C GLU A 31 15.98 0.16 -11.86
N LEU A 32 15.20 0.17 -12.94
CA LEU A 32 13.87 0.76 -12.94
C LEU A 32 12.93 -0.13 -12.13
N ILE A 33 12.20 0.48 -11.20
CA ILE A 33 11.17 -0.18 -10.41
C ILE A 33 9.84 0.51 -10.71
N ALA A 34 8.83 -0.29 -11.04
CA ALA A 34 7.45 0.16 -11.21
C ALA A 34 6.54 -0.79 -10.44
N ILE A 35 5.65 -0.23 -9.61
CA ILE A 35 4.68 -1.00 -8.83
C ILE A 35 3.31 -0.31 -8.88
N GLU A 36 2.27 -1.13 -8.86
CA GLU A 36 0.90 -0.68 -8.62
C GLU A 36 0.52 -1.06 -7.20
N LEU A 37 -0.10 -0.14 -6.48
CA LEU A 37 -0.60 -0.38 -5.14
C LEU A 37 -2.03 0.10 -4.98
N ASN A 38 -2.83 -0.72 -4.29
CA ASN A 38 -4.21 -0.41 -3.95
C ASN A 38 -4.29 -0.09 -2.46
N TYR A 39 -4.56 1.17 -2.12
CA TYR A 39 -4.69 1.62 -0.75
C TYR A 39 -6.14 1.54 -0.27
N PHE A 40 -6.38 0.74 0.77
CA PHE A 40 -7.69 0.55 1.40
C PHE A 40 -7.75 1.29 2.75
N GLU A 41 -8.09 2.58 2.74
CA GLU A 41 -8.10 3.43 3.94
C GLU A 41 -8.96 2.87 5.09
N ALA A 42 -10.13 2.31 4.77
CA ALA A 42 -11.05 1.76 5.77
C ALA A 42 -10.53 0.46 6.41
N LYS A 43 -9.75 -0.34 5.66
CA LYS A 43 -9.16 -1.59 6.14
C LYS A 43 -7.79 -1.39 6.78
N LYS A 44 -7.14 -0.25 6.54
CA LYS A 44 -5.73 0.00 6.90
C LYS A 44 -4.81 -1.04 6.26
N GLU A 45 -5.00 -1.26 4.97
CA GLU A 45 -4.23 -2.22 4.17
C GLU A 45 -3.73 -1.55 2.88
N VAL A 46 -2.57 -1.99 2.41
CA VAL A 46 -2.08 -1.77 1.05
C VAL A 46 -2.02 -3.12 0.35
N GLN A 47 -2.51 -3.22 -0.88
CA GLN A 47 -2.36 -4.40 -1.72
C GLN A 47 -1.34 -4.13 -2.82
N ILE A 48 -0.42 -5.07 -3.03
CA ILE A 48 0.59 -5.05 -4.10
C ILE A 48 0.68 -6.49 -4.63
N ASP A 49 0.61 -6.69 -5.94
CA ASP A 49 0.68 -8.02 -6.59
C ASP A 49 -0.22 -9.08 -5.90
N ASP A 50 -1.48 -8.72 -5.67
CA ASP A 50 -2.49 -9.54 -4.97
C ASP A 50 -2.21 -9.89 -3.50
N MET A 51 -1.11 -9.40 -2.92
CA MET A 51 -0.78 -9.56 -1.51
C MET A 51 -1.23 -8.35 -0.69
N LEU A 52 -1.84 -8.60 0.46
CA LEU A 52 -2.28 -7.57 1.40
C LEU A 52 -1.25 -7.37 2.51
N TYR A 53 -0.89 -6.10 2.72
CA TYR A 53 0.03 -5.66 3.76
C TYR A 53 -0.70 -4.77 4.77
N PRO A 54 -0.69 -5.12 6.07
CA PRO A 54 -1.27 -4.28 7.10
C PRO A 54 -0.43 -3.01 7.26
N ILE A 55 -1.10 -1.87 7.36
CA ILE A 55 -0.47 -0.57 7.57
C ILE A 55 -0.18 -0.36 9.05
N GLN A 56 1.06 -0.03 9.41
CA GLN A 56 1.42 0.32 10.79
C GLN A 56 1.25 1.82 11.08
N ILE A 57 1.45 2.69 10.07
CA ILE A 57 1.25 4.14 10.22
C ILE A 57 0.32 4.63 9.12
N ASP A 58 -0.77 5.28 9.51
CA ASP A 58 -1.66 6.00 8.59
C ASP A 58 -2.07 7.33 9.20
N ASN A 59 -1.46 8.42 8.73
CA ASN A 59 -1.79 9.77 9.19
C ASN A 59 -1.91 10.73 8.00
N LYS A 60 -2.09 12.02 8.29
CA LYS A 60 -2.23 13.06 7.25
C LYS A 60 -0.98 13.27 6.39
N PHE A 61 0.18 12.79 6.81
CA PHE A 61 1.47 13.02 6.16
C PHE A 61 2.00 11.79 5.44
N ALA A 62 1.78 10.59 5.99
CA ALA A 62 2.38 9.37 5.47
C ALA A 62 1.54 8.12 5.72
N ILE A 63 1.80 7.11 4.90
CA ILE A 63 1.43 5.70 5.09
C ILE A 63 2.73 4.92 5.25
N ALA A 64 2.81 4.02 6.23
CA ALA A 64 3.92 3.09 6.32
C ALA A 64 3.46 1.66 6.58
N TRP A 65 4.05 0.73 5.83
CA TRP A 65 3.86 -0.71 6.01
C TRP A 65 5.22 -1.43 5.96
N SER A 66 5.33 -2.56 6.66
CA SER A 66 6.48 -3.46 6.58
C SER A 66 6.12 -4.77 5.91
N ASN A 67 7.09 -5.38 5.24
CA ASN A 67 6.98 -6.73 4.69
C ASN A 67 8.33 -7.44 4.73
N THR A 68 8.29 -8.77 4.67
CA THR A 68 9.48 -9.61 4.52
C THR A 68 9.44 -10.26 3.15
N ALA A 69 10.54 -10.24 2.42
CA ALA A 69 10.71 -10.96 1.16
C ALA A 69 12.09 -11.59 1.13
N ASP A 70 12.19 -12.88 0.78
CA ASP A 70 13.43 -13.64 0.74
C ASP A 70 14.28 -13.56 2.02
N GLY A 71 13.62 -13.48 3.19
CA GLY A 71 14.27 -13.37 4.50
C GLY A 71 14.77 -11.96 4.85
N VAL A 72 14.48 -10.97 4.01
CA VAL A 72 14.88 -9.57 4.21
C VAL A 72 13.66 -8.74 4.62
N ASP A 73 13.82 -7.92 5.66
CA ASP A 73 12.78 -7.03 6.15
C ASP A 73 12.84 -5.66 5.47
N PHE A 74 11.67 -5.21 5.01
CA PHE A 74 11.48 -3.93 4.37
C PHE A 74 10.52 -3.05 5.15
N VAL A 75 10.82 -1.76 5.19
CA VAL A 75 9.94 -0.69 5.66
C VAL A 75 9.65 0.23 4.49
N ASN A 76 8.38 0.37 4.17
CA ASN A 76 7.90 1.17 3.05
C ASN A 76 7.21 2.41 3.60
N ILE A 77 7.60 3.60 3.14
CA ILE A 77 7.07 4.87 3.62
C ILE A 77 6.60 5.69 2.41
N LEU A 78 5.28 5.78 2.23
CA LEU A 78 4.64 6.61 1.23
C LEU A 78 4.25 7.96 1.84
N SER A 79 4.84 9.03 1.33
CA SER A 79 4.49 10.41 1.68
C SER A 79 3.21 10.84 0.96
N LYS A 80 2.17 11.22 1.73
CA LYS A 80 0.94 11.83 1.21
C LYS A 80 1.15 13.29 0.76
N ILE A 81 2.30 13.89 1.10
CA ILE A 81 2.58 15.31 0.80
C ILE A 81 3.04 15.48 -0.64
N ASN A 82 3.98 14.65 -1.08
CA ASN A 82 4.64 14.77 -2.36
C ASN A 82 4.60 13.49 -3.20
N GLY A 83 4.00 12.41 -2.69
CA GLY A 83 3.92 11.12 -3.39
C GLY A 83 5.22 10.33 -3.42
N SER A 84 6.27 10.71 -2.68
CA SER A 84 7.48 9.91 -2.64
C SER A 84 7.27 8.63 -1.83
N LEU A 85 7.64 7.47 -2.38
CA LEU A 85 7.72 6.20 -1.67
C LEU A 85 9.20 5.84 -1.47
N GLN A 86 9.60 5.70 -0.21
CA GLN A 86 10.92 5.20 0.16
C GLN A 86 10.80 3.75 0.63
N VAL A 87 11.64 2.88 0.07
CA VAL A 87 11.74 1.47 0.49
C VAL A 87 13.07 1.32 1.21
N ILE A 88 13.01 0.99 2.49
CA ILE A 88 14.17 0.84 3.37
C ILE A 88 14.32 -0.63 3.71
N MET A 89 15.51 -1.17 3.53
CA MET A 89 15.89 -2.52 3.91
C MET A 89 16.57 -2.48 5.28
N ASN A 90 16.19 -3.38 6.19
CA ASN A 90 16.94 -3.64 7.40
C ASN A 90 17.77 -4.91 7.18
N ASP A 91 19.09 -4.82 7.36
CA ASP A 91 19.94 -6.01 7.34
C ASP A 91 19.90 -6.78 8.69
N GLU A 92 20.51 -7.96 8.73
CA GLU A 92 20.54 -8.82 9.93
C GLU A 92 21.23 -8.16 11.14
N GLU A 93 22.06 -7.14 10.91
CA GLU A 93 22.75 -6.37 11.94
C GLU A 93 21.90 -5.17 12.44
N GLY A 94 20.74 -4.94 11.82
CA GLY A 94 19.84 -3.82 12.13
C GLY A 94 20.22 -2.51 11.45
N ASN A 95 21.16 -2.50 10.50
CA ASN A 95 21.46 -1.31 9.72
C ASN A 95 20.36 -1.07 8.68
N GLN A 96 20.05 0.21 8.46
CA GLN A 96 19.04 0.63 7.50
C GLN A 96 19.68 1.11 6.21
N ASN A 97 19.26 0.54 5.09
CA ASN A 97 19.75 0.91 3.77
C ASN A 97 18.59 1.30 2.86
N LEU A 98 18.72 2.41 2.14
CA LEU A 98 17.73 2.78 1.13
C LEU A 98 17.81 1.80 -0.05
N ARG A 99 16.74 1.06 -0.29
CA ARG A 99 16.63 0.07 -1.37
C ARG A 99 16.10 0.68 -2.66
N ALA A 100 15.12 1.58 -2.56
CA ALA A 100 14.50 2.23 -3.70
C ALA A 100 13.86 3.56 -3.29
N SER A 101 13.82 4.49 -4.26
CA SER A 101 13.05 5.72 -4.15
C SER A 101 12.15 5.85 -5.37
N LEU A 102 10.85 5.86 -5.14
CA LEU A 102 9.82 5.91 -6.17
C LEU A 102 9.00 7.19 -6.04
N GLN A 103 8.47 7.65 -7.16
CA GLN A 103 7.46 8.70 -7.22
C GLN A 103 6.11 8.06 -7.53
N CYS A 104 5.14 8.33 -6.67
CA CYS A 104 3.80 7.78 -6.74
C CYS A 104 2.77 8.85 -7.06
N VAL A 105 1.73 8.45 -7.79
CA VAL A 105 0.54 9.26 -8.08
C VAL A 105 -0.70 8.38 -8.02
N GLU A 106 -1.85 8.95 -7.66
CA GLU A 106 -3.13 8.26 -7.88
C GLU A 106 -3.27 7.97 -9.37
N ALA A 107 -3.63 6.75 -9.76
CA ALA A 107 -3.66 6.31 -11.16
C ALA A 107 -4.52 7.25 -12.03
N LYS A 108 -5.68 7.67 -11.53
CA LYS A 108 -6.58 8.65 -12.20
C LYS A 108 -5.98 10.05 -12.42
N LYS A 109 -4.84 10.37 -11.81
CA LYS A 109 -4.10 11.63 -11.97
C LYS A 109 -2.85 11.47 -12.84
N ALA A 110 -2.58 10.27 -13.35
CA ALA A 110 -1.48 10.02 -14.27
C ALA A 110 -1.66 10.82 -15.57
N LEU A 111 -0.55 11.16 -16.22
CA LEU A 111 -0.54 12.06 -17.38
C LEU A 111 -1.05 11.41 -18.67
N PHE A 112 -1.24 10.09 -18.71
CA PHE A 112 -1.69 9.31 -19.87
C PHE A 112 -2.54 8.12 -19.43
#